data_AF-A0A6H5FU25-F1
#
_entry.id   AF-A0A6H5FU25-F1
#
_cell.length_a   1.000
_cell.length_b   1.000
_cell.length_c   1.000
_cell.angle_alpha   90.00
_cell.angle_beta   90.00
_cell.angle_gamma   90.00
#
_symmetry.space_group_name_H-M   'P 1'
#
loop_
_entity.id
_entity.type
_entity.pdbx_description
1 polymer ?
#
loop_
_entity_poly.entity_id
_entity_poly.type
_entity_poly.pdbx_seq_one_letter_code
_entity_poly.pdbx_strand_id
1 'polypeptide(L)'
;RRHTTMASHSGGELLQKWLEKLKEGGKLEGSVDDAAENMKKDLVASWDELSRRLMEQESKDIGNFCESGVSWTERGSTPEGQFVQILCTTVAEIKYFMSGVERRRTEHSSRYDKPAVITALTDEEAYRRCIVGPVALSEIYGDHCKLREVIEKVQSGVEIKLIDHFNKDPRNLQNQLNKCEGVDLNALLLGKAILSDKIKQWTLQNREKAIKNNSGPWGIKMPWRYWPHVCTHSREDRTKLQQQRLQNAESMVTFTNLNNSKSNTNDASLSDILVKDEYKLPESTLQRVVRSAVSNGGGAPGASPLNMENLKQELDKAIQTQTGKNRKSSTFHHARGKKVSSGGADERRKVSLREGEGCLREREVSLREGEVSLREGEVSLREG
;
A
#
# COMPACT_ATOMS: atom_id res chain seq x y z
N ARG A 1 7.16 0.37 -43.11
CA ARG A 1 6.37 0.73 -41.92
C ARG A 1 5.24 -0.27 -41.78
N ARG A 2 5.39 -1.28 -40.92
CA ARG A 2 4.27 -2.17 -40.55
C ARG A 2 3.57 -1.52 -39.36
N HIS A 3 2.31 -1.16 -39.54
CA HIS A 3 1.44 -0.76 -38.45
C HIS A 3 1.11 -2.02 -37.65
N THR A 4 1.77 -2.19 -36.51
CA THR A 4 1.33 -3.13 -35.49
C THR A 4 0.20 -2.44 -34.73
N THR A 5 -1.02 -2.94 -34.90
CA THR A 5 -2.18 -2.59 -34.09
C THR A 5 -1.86 -2.92 -32.64
N MET A 6 -1.64 -1.89 -31.81
CA MET A 6 -1.67 -2.06 -30.35
C MET A 6 -3.09 -2.46 -29.98
N ALA A 7 -3.27 -3.69 -29.50
CA ALA A 7 -4.49 -4.08 -28.83
C ALA A 7 -4.71 -3.12 -27.65
N SER A 8 -5.86 -2.44 -27.64
CA SER A 8 -6.28 -1.63 -26.51
C SER A 8 -6.44 -2.56 -25.30
N HIS A 9 -5.46 -2.55 -24.40
CA HIS A 9 -5.57 -3.23 -23.12
C HIS A 9 -6.58 -2.45 -22.29
N SER A 10 -7.80 -3.00 -22.15
CA SER A 10 -8.80 -2.48 -21.25
C SER A 10 -8.35 -2.78 -19.82
N GLY A 11 -8.18 -1.75 -18.99
CA GLY A 11 -7.49 -1.82 -17.68
C GLY A 11 -8.07 -2.77 -16.60
N GLY A 12 -9.12 -3.54 -16.88
CA GLY A 12 -9.71 -4.48 -15.91
C GLY A 12 -9.13 -5.90 -15.92
N GLU A 13 -8.13 -6.17 -16.78
CA GLU A 13 -7.69 -7.54 -17.10
C GLU A 13 -7.05 -8.27 -15.90
N LEU A 14 -6.19 -7.61 -15.12
CA LEU A 14 -5.48 -8.28 -14.01
C LEU A 14 -6.42 -8.65 -12.86
N LEU A 15 -7.35 -7.76 -12.50
CA LEU A 15 -8.34 -8.03 -11.46
C LEU A 15 -9.22 -9.22 -11.86
N GLN A 16 -9.72 -9.23 -13.09
CA GLN A 16 -10.54 -10.32 -13.60
C GLN A 16 -9.76 -11.65 -13.57
N LYS A 17 -8.54 -11.68 -14.12
CA LYS A 17 -7.72 -12.90 -14.15
C LYS A 17 -7.38 -13.43 -12.75
N TRP A 18 -7.10 -12.54 -11.80
CA TRP A 18 -6.88 -12.94 -10.42
C TRP A 18 -8.14 -13.57 -9.80
N LEU A 19 -9.31 -12.96 -9.98
CA LEU A 19 -10.57 -13.52 -9.47
C LEU A 19 -10.92 -14.85 -10.14
N GLU A 20 -10.72 -14.98 -11.45
CA GLU A 20 -10.87 -16.24 -12.19
C GLU A 20 -9.94 -17.31 -11.61
N LYS A 21 -8.70 -16.96 -11.30
CA LYS A 21 -7.75 -17.91 -10.71
C LYS A 21 -8.14 -18.36 -9.30
N LEU A 22 -8.66 -17.44 -8.48
CA LEU A 22 -9.21 -17.79 -7.17
C LEU A 22 -10.41 -18.72 -7.31
N LYS A 23 -11.26 -18.49 -8.32
CA LYS A 23 -12.40 -19.34 -8.61
C LYS A 23 -11.99 -20.75 -9.04
N GLU A 24 -11.07 -20.88 -9.98
CA GLU A 24 -10.52 -22.16 -10.43
C GLU A 24 -9.93 -22.97 -9.27
N GLY A 25 -9.30 -22.29 -8.30
CA GLY A 25 -8.75 -22.92 -7.10
C GLY A 25 -9.77 -23.20 -6.00
N GLY A 26 -11.08 -23.05 -6.25
CA GLY A 26 -12.14 -23.23 -5.26
C GLY A 26 -12.16 -22.18 -4.14
N LYS A 27 -11.32 -21.14 -4.21
CA LYS A 27 -11.18 -20.13 -3.15
C LYS A 27 -12.35 -19.13 -3.11
N LEU A 28 -13.16 -19.08 -4.16
CA LEU A 28 -14.40 -18.30 -4.21
C LEU A 28 -15.67 -19.16 -4.02
N GLU A 29 -15.50 -20.46 -3.72
CA GLU A 29 -16.60 -21.35 -3.37
C GLU A 29 -16.93 -21.24 -1.88
N GLY A 30 -18.11 -21.70 -1.48
CA GLY A 30 -18.59 -21.60 -0.11
C GLY A 30 -19.39 -20.32 0.16
N SER A 31 -19.32 -19.81 1.39
CA SER A 31 -20.05 -18.60 1.75
C SER A 31 -19.38 -17.35 1.18
N VAL A 32 -20.14 -16.25 1.06
CA VAL A 32 -19.59 -14.94 0.65
C VAL A 32 -18.49 -14.48 1.60
N ASP A 33 -18.60 -14.82 2.88
CA ASP A 33 -17.60 -14.45 3.89
C ASP A 33 -16.31 -15.24 3.69
N ASP A 34 -16.39 -16.53 3.36
CA ASP A 34 -15.21 -17.35 3.04
C ASP A 34 -14.48 -16.83 1.80
N ALA A 35 -15.23 -16.49 0.75
CA ALA A 35 -14.67 -15.94 -0.48
C ALA A 35 -13.97 -14.60 -0.24
N ALA A 36 -14.61 -13.69 0.52
CA ALA A 36 -14.02 -12.40 0.90
C ALA A 36 -12.75 -12.57 1.74
N GLU A 37 -12.77 -13.49 2.71
CA GLU A 37 -11.61 -13.77 3.55
C GLU A 37 -10.46 -14.41 2.75
N ASN A 38 -10.75 -15.29 1.79
CA ASN A 38 -9.74 -15.89 0.92
C ASN A 38 -9.06 -14.84 0.01
N MET A 39 -9.83 -13.91 -0.56
CA MET A 39 -9.29 -12.78 -1.31
C MET A 39 -8.38 -11.91 -0.46
N LYS A 40 -8.82 -11.60 0.77
CA LYS A 40 -8.02 -10.85 1.75
C LYS A 40 -6.72 -11.58 2.07
N LYS A 41 -6.78 -12.87 2.43
CA LYS A 41 -5.61 -13.70 2.72
C LYS A 41 -4.61 -13.74 1.58
N ASP A 42 -5.07 -13.81 0.34
CA ASP A 42 -4.19 -13.87 -0.85
C ASP A 42 -3.34 -12.60 -1.01
N LEU A 43 -3.94 -11.41 -0.87
CA LEU A 43 -3.21 -10.14 -0.91
C LEU A 43 -2.36 -9.92 0.35
N VAL A 44 -2.90 -10.28 1.53
CA VAL A 44 -2.17 -10.18 2.79
C VAL A 44 -0.92 -11.06 2.78
N ALA A 45 -0.97 -12.27 2.20
CA ALA A 45 0.20 -13.13 2.07
C ALA A 45 1.32 -12.48 1.23
N SER A 46 0.97 -11.80 0.13
CA SER A 46 1.94 -11.04 -0.67
C SER A 46 2.49 -9.82 0.07
N TRP A 47 1.67 -9.15 0.88
CA TRP A 47 2.16 -8.12 1.79
C TRP A 47 3.09 -8.69 2.87
N ASP A 48 2.77 -9.85 3.44
CA ASP A 48 3.61 -10.48 4.46
C ASP A 48 4.97 -10.89 3.86
N GLU A 49 5.01 -11.33 2.60
CA GLU A 49 6.26 -11.53 1.84
C GLU A 49 7.05 -10.23 1.68
N LEU A 50 6.42 -9.16 1.18
CA LEU A 50 7.07 -7.86 0.99
C LEU A 50 7.58 -7.31 2.32
N SER A 51 6.73 -7.25 3.35
CA SER A 51 7.08 -6.70 4.66
C SER A 51 8.27 -7.43 5.28
N ARG A 52 8.36 -8.76 5.15
CA ARG A 52 9.55 -9.51 5.59
C ARG A 52 10.81 -9.07 4.85
N ARG A 53 10.76 -8.87 3.53
CA ARG A 53 11.90 -8.35 2.76
C ARG A 53 12.32 -6.96 3.25
N LEU A 54 11.36 -6.08 3.56
CA LEU A 54 11.62 -4.74 4.10
C LEU A 54 12.18 -4.75 5.53
N MET A 55 12.05 -5.87 6.26
CA MET A 55 12.68 -6.07 7.57
C MET A 55 14.15 -6.51 7.48
N GLU A 56 14.55 -7.08 6.35
CA GLU A 56 15.90 -7.58 6.11
C GLU A 56 16.84 -6.44 5.69
N GLN A 57 18.15 -6.68 5.81
CA GLN A 57 19.13 -5.80 5.21
C GLN A 57 19.03 -5.89 3.68
N GLU A 58 19.15 -4.75 3.00
CA GLU A 58 19.12 -4.69 1.55
C GLU A 58 20.24 -5.54 0.93
N SER A 59 19.98 -6.07 -0.28
CA SER A 59 21.02 -6.73 -1.06
C SER A 59 22.19 -5.78 -1.35
N LYS A 60 23.39 -6.35 -1.56
CA LYS A 60 24.56 -5.56 -1.95
C LYS A 60 24.39 -4.91 -3.31
N ASP A 61 23.64 -5.52 -4.23
CA ASP A 61 23.24 -4.92 -5.52
C ASP A 61 22.46 -3.62 -5.32
N ILE A 62 21.36 -3.65 -4.55
CA ILE A 62 20.55 -2.47 -4.25
C ILE A 62 21.34 -1.45 -3.43
N GLY A 63 22.06 -1.90 -2.40
CA GLY A 63 22.89 -1.03 -1.55
C GLY A 63 23.93 -0.26 -2.35
N ASN A 64 24.70 -0.94 -3.22
CA ASN A 64 25.70 -0.30 -4.08
C ASN A 64 25.07 0.71 -5.05
N PHE A 65 23.94 0.35 -5.65
CA PHE A 65 23.21 1.25 -6.52
C PHE A 65 22.80 2.53 -5.77
N CYS A 66 22.16 2.40 -4.61
CA CYS A 66 21.71 3.55 -3.83
C CYS A 66 22.85 4.36 -3.21
N GLU A 67 23.99 3.75 -2.87
CA GLU A 67 25.13 4.46 -2.28
C GLU A 67 25.98 5.20 -3.32
N SER A 68 26.27 4.53 -4.44
CA SER A 68 27.28 4.96 -5.42
C SER A 68 26.77 5.08 -6.86
N GLY A 69 25.69 4.38 -7.21
CA GLY A 69 25.07 4.40 -8.54
C GLY A 69 24.12 5.57 -8.76
N VAL A 70 23.76 6.31 -7.72
CA VAL A 70 22.87 7.48 -7.79
C VAL A 70 23.63 8.74 -7.40
N SER A 71 23.49 9.80 -8.19
CA SER A 71 24.09 11.09 -7.87
C SER A 71 23.22 11.89 -6.89
N TRP A 72 23.53 11.75 -5.62
CA TRP A 72 22.94 12.55 -4.54
C TRP A 72 23.63 13.92 -4.43
N THR A 73 22.83 14.96 -4.21
CA THR A 73 23.32 16.31 -3.91
C THR A 73 23.99 16.35 -2.53
N GLU A 74 23.43 15.60 -1.58
CA GLU A 74 23.94 15.41 -0.22
C GLU A 74 24.60 14.01 -0.18
N ARG A 75 25.94 13.95 -0.07
CA ARG A 75 26.70 12.69 -0.02
C ARG A 75 27.37 12.48 1.33
N GLY A 76 27.62 11.21 1.65
CA GLY A 76 28.45 10.81 2.78
C GLY A 76 27.65 10.60 4.06
N SER A 77 28.34 10.66 5.20
CA SER A 77 27.80 10.27 6.51
C SER A 77 26.85 11.29 7.14
N THR A 78 26.41 12.34 6.42
CA THR A 78 25.44 13.30 6.95
C THR A 78 24.07 12.63 7.16
N PRO A 79 23.24 13.10 8.11
CA PRO A 79 21.88 12.60 8.27
C PRO A 79 21.08 12.59 6.96
N GLU A 80 21.22 13.63 6.15
CA GLU A 80 20.53 13.79 4.87
C GLU A 80 21.05 12.81 3.81
N GLY A 81 22.38 12.64 3.72
CA GLY A 81 23.01 11.69 2.80
C GLY A 81 22.66 10.24 3.14
N GLN A 82 22.70 9.87 4.43
CA GLN A 82 22.27 8.55 4.89
C GLN A 82 20.77 8.34 4.65
N PHE A 83 19.96 9.37 4.89
CA PHE A 83 18.52 9.32 4.68
C PHE A 83 18.16 8.96 3.23
N VAL A 84 18.70 9.68 2.24
CA VAL A 84 18.30 9.46 0.83
C VAL A 84 18.75 8.09 0.32
N GLN A 85 19.90 7.60 0.80
CA GLN A 85 20.39 6.26 0.48
C GLN A 85 19.46 5.18 1.05
N ILE A 86 19.05 5.30 2.33
CA ILE A 86 18.19 4.30 2.98
C ILE A 86 16.77 4.33 2.40
N LEU A 87 16.25 5.51 2.06
CA LEU A 87 14.96 5.60 1.38
C LEU A 87 15.05 4.96 -0.02
N CYS A 88 16.13 5.22 -0.76
CA CYS A 88 16.39 4.58 -2.06
C CYS A 88 16.37 3.06 -1.95
N THR A 89 17.08 2.46 -0.97
CA THR A 89 17.18 1.00 -0.89
C THR A 89 15.81 0.35 -0.67
N THR A 90 14.97 0.98 0.15
CA THR A 90 13.64 0.45 0.46
C THR A 90 12.65 0.65 -0.69
N VAL A 91 12.71 1.80 -1.38
CA VAL A 91 11.92 2.05 -2.59
C VAL A 91 12.32 1.10 -3.73
N ALA A 92 13.61 0.83 -3.89
CA ALA A 92 14.12 -0.14 -4.85
C ALA A 92 13.67 -1.57 -4.53
N GLU A 93 13.71 -1.99 -3.25
CA GLU A 93 13.23 -3.33 -2.83
C GLU A 93 11.74 -3.53 -3.17
N ILE A 94 10.90 -2.51 -2.98
CA ILE A 94 9.49 -2.56 -3.40
C ILE A 94 9.38 -2.79 -4.91
N LYS A 95 10.16 -2.08 -5.73
CA LYS A 95 10.13 -2.27 -7.20
C LYS A 95 10.69 -3.63 -7.64
N TYR A 96 11.72 -4.14 -6.97
CA TYR A 96 12.24 -5.49 -7.20
C TYR A 96 11.19 -6.55 -6.87
N PHE A 97 10.52 -6.43 -5.72
CA PHE A 97 9.38 -7.26 -5.37
C PHE A 97 8.29 -7.17 -6.43
N MET A 98 7.88 -5.97 -6.85
CA MET A 98 6.86 -5.80 -7.89
C MET A 98 7.21 -6.53 -9.19
N SER A 99 8.50 -6.56 -9.52
CA SER A 99 9.02 -7.09 -10.78
C SER A 99 9.43 -8.57 -10.71
N GLY A 100 9.12 -9.26 -9.60
CA GLY A 100 9.43 -10.68 -9.43
C GLY A 100 10.93 -10.98 -9.23
N VAL A 101 11.73 -10.00 -8.82
CA VAL A 101 13.17 -10.17 -8.58
C VAL A 101 13.43 -10.18 -7.08
N GLU A 102 14.17 -11.18 -6.62
CA GLU A 102 14.66 -11.25 -5.25
C GLU A 102 16.19 -11.26 -5.22
N ARG A 103 16.75 -10.35 -4.42
CA ARG A 103 18.17 -10.26 -4.13
C ARG A 103 18.35 -10.25 -2.62
N ARG A 104 19.27 -11.06 -2.12
CA ARG A 104 19.63 -11.09 -0.70
C ARG A 104 21.12 -11.27 -0.54
N ARG A 105 21.66 -10.69 0.54
CA ARG A 105 23.03 -10.98 0.98
C ARG A 105 23.17 -12.45 1.36
N THR A 106 24.38 -12.99 1.25
CA THR A 106 24.66 -14.36 1.72
C THR A 106 24.42 -14.50 3.22
N GLU A 107 24.79 -13.45 3.96
CA GLU A 107 24.62 -13.26 5.40
C GLU A 107 24.59 -11.76 5.73
N HIS A 108 24.26 -11.41 6.97
CA HIS A 108 24.21 -10.01 7.40
C HIS A 108 25.57 -9.32 7.21
N SER A 109 25.56 -8.12 6.64
CA SER A 109 26.75 -7.32 6.30
C SER A 109 27.71 -7.93 5.26
N SER A 110 27.35 -9.04 4.61
CA SER A 110 28.18 -9.64 3.55
C SER A 110 28.43 -8.68 2.39
N ARG A 111 29.62 -8.79 1.78
CA ARG A 111 29.96 -8.08 0.53
C ARG A 111 29.39 -8.77 -0.71
N TYR A 112 28.74 -9.92 -0.53
CA TYR A 112 28.22 -10.74 -1.61
C TYR A 112 26.73 -11.01 -1.42
N ASP A 113 26.06 -11.12 -2.55
CA ASP A 113 24.68 -11.57 -2.62
C ASP A 113 24.61 -13.03 -3.03
N LYS A 114 23.56 -13.71 -2.60
CA LYS A 114 23.13 -14.98 -3.20
C LYS A 114 22.78 -14.77 -4.68
N PRO A 115 22.73 -15.81 -5.52
CA PRO A 115 22.17 -15.70 -6.85
C PRO A 115 20.77 -15.06 -6.83
N ALA A 116 20.47 -14.24 -7.84
CA ALA A 116 19.15 -13.64 -7.95
C ALA A 116 18.10 -14.74 -8.16
N VAL A 117 16.97 -14.64 -7.47
CA VAL A 117 15.80 -15.48 -7.75
C VAL A 117 14.84 -14.64 -8.58
N ILE A 118 14.55 -15.09 -9.80
CA ILE A 118 13.68 -14.38 -10.74
C ILE A 118 12.43 -15.23 -10.95
N THR A 119 11.29 -14.71 -10.48
CA THR A 119 9.98 -15.32 -10.68
C THR A 119 9.37 -14.77 -11.97
N ALA A 120 8.96 -15.69 -12.85
CA ALA A 120 8.19 -15.35 -14.04
C ALA A 120 6.77 -14.99 -13.61
N LEU A 121 6.36 -13.72 -13.75
CA LEU A 121 5.07 -13.26 -13.23
C LEU A 121 3.90 -13.80 -14.06
N THR A 122 3.11 -14.67 -13.46
CA THR A 122 1.75 -14.96 -13.93
C THR A 122 0.84 -13.74 -13.72
N ASP A 123 -0.35 -13.74 -14.32
CA ASP A 123 -1.24 -12.58 -14.23
C ASP A 123 -1.80 -12.39 -12.80
N GLU A 124 -2.01 -13.48 -12.06
CA GLU A 124 -2.37 -13.43 -10.65
C GLU A 124 -1.22 -12.97 -9.74
N GLU A 125 0.02 -13.36 -10.05
CA GLU A 125 1.20 -12.86 -9.33
C GLU A 125 1.44 -11.38 -9.63
N ALA A 126 1.29 -10.98 -10.88
CA ALA A 126 1.34 -9.59 -11.31
C ALA A 126 0.26 -8.77 -10.57
N TYR A 127 -1.00 -9.21 -10.54
CA TYR A 127 -2.06 -8.53 -9.79
C TYR A 127 -1.66 -8.30 -8.33
N ARG A 128 -1.29 -9.37 -7.60
CA ARG A 128 -0.94 -9.26 -6.18
C ARG A 128 0.21 -8.28 -5.96
N ARG A 129 1.30 -8.41 -6.73
CA ARG A 129 2.51 -7.60 -6.58
C ARG A 129 2.28 -6.14 -6.99
N CYS A 130 1.56 -5.91 -8.09
CA CYS A 130 1.21 -4.59 -8.61
C CYS A 130 0.14 -3.85 -7.78
N ILE A 131 -0.59 -4.55 -6.91
CA ILE A 131 -1.46 -3.94 -5.90
C ILE A 131 -0.72 -3.69 -4.59
N VAL A 132 -0.01 -4.69 -4.08
CA VAL A 132 0.71 -4.62 -2.80
C VAL A 132 1.81 -3.55 -2.85
N GLY A 133 2.59 -3.48 -3.93
CA GLY A 133 3.70 -2.55 -4.07
C GLY A 133 3.31 -1.06 -3.96
N PRO A 134 2.38 -0.55 -4.78
CA PRO A 134 1.94 0.84 -4.71
C PRO A 134 1.25 1.21 -3.41
N VAL A 135 0.40 0.32 -2.87
CA VAL A 135 -0.25 0.57 -1.57
C VAL A 135 0.79 0.59 -0.46
N ALA A 136 1.78 -0.31 -0.48
CA ALA A 136 2.89 -0.29 0.46
C ALA A 136 3.71 1.00 0.36
N LEU A 137 4.10 1.40 -0.85
CA LEU A 137 4.86 2.64 -1.07
C LEU A 137 4.11 3.86 -0.52
N SER A 138 2.81 3.95 -0.80
CA SER A 138 1.93 5.03 -0.32
C SER A 138 1.82 5.05 1.21
N GLU A 139 1.54 3.90 1.84
CA GLU A 139 1.30 3.87 3.28
C GLU A 139 2.56 3.91 4.13
N ILE A 140 3.70 3.48 3.58
CA ILE A 140 4.98 3.48 4.29
C ILE A 140 5.70 4.83 4.16
N TYR A 141 5.69 5.43 2.97
CA TYR A 141 6.52 6.60 2.66
C TYR A 141 5.78 7.76 2.01
N GLY A 142 4.50 7.59 1.62
CA GLY A 142 3.76 8.61 0.87
C GLY A 142 3.70 9.96 1.57
N ASP A 143 3.79 10.00 2.89
CA ASP A 143 3.81 11.23 3.68
C ASP A 143 5.20 11.88 3.81
N HIS A 144 6.26 11.28 3.28
CA HIS A 144 7.62 11.78 3.46
C HIS A 144 7.99 12.91 2.48
N CYS A 145 8.59 13.99 2.97
CA CYS A 145 8.89 15.20 2.19
C CYS A 145 9.92 15.04 1.05
N LYS A 146 10.61 13.91 1.01
CA LYS A 146 11.71 13.60 0.09
C LYS A 146 11.40 12.43 -0.84
N LEU A 147 10.22 11.80 -0.71
CA LEU A 147 9.91 10.60 -1.47
C LEU A 147 9.94 10.86 -2.98
N ARG A 148 9.27 11.92 -3.46
CA ARG A 148 9.30 12.29 -4.87
C ARG A 148 10.72 12.49 -5.41
N GLU A 149 11.55 13.26 -4.70
CA GLU A 149 12.93 13.52 -5.11
C GLU A 149 13.75 12.23 -5.23
N VAL A 150 13.59 11.31 -4.27
CA VAL A 150 14.26 10.01 -4.31
C VAL A 150 13.76 9.19 -5.50
N ILE A 151 12.44 9.08 -5.68
CA ILE A 151 11.84 8.35 -6.81
C ILE A 151 12.39 8.87 -8.15
N GLU A 152 12.36 10.19 -8.37
CA GLU A 152 12.81 10.83 -9.62
C GLU A 152 14.28 10.51 -9.94
N LYS A 153 15.14 10.44 -8.91
CA LYS A 153 16.56 10.13 -9.08
C LYS A 153 16.84 8.65 -9.32
N VAL A 154 16.03 7.75 -8.76
CA VAL A 154 16.35 6.30 -8.75
C VAL A 154 15.63 5.53 -9.84
N GLN A 155 14.49 6.02 -10.33
CA GLN A 155 13.59 5.26 -11.22
C GLN A 155 14.31 4.57 -12.38
N SER A 156 15.01 5.34 -13.22
CA SER A 156 15.68 4.79 -14.40
C SER A 156 16.81 3.81 -14.03
N GLY A 157 17.53 4.08 -12.95
CA GLY A 157 18.61 3.20 -12.50
C GLY A 157 18.10 1.87 -11.96
N VAL A 158 16.99 1.88 -11.22
CA VAL A 158 16.32 0.66 -10.76
C VAL A 158 15.80 -0.16 -11.95
N GLU A 159 15.20 0.49 -12.94
CA GLU A 159 14.73 -0.19 -14.16
C GLU A 159 15.88 -0.84 -14.93
N ILE A 160 16.99 -0.13 -15.14
CA ILE A 160 18.20 -0.68 -15.79
C ILE A 160 18.69 -1.93 -15.04
N LYS A 161 18.75 -1.87 -13.71
CA LYS A 161 19.16 -3.02 -12.88
C LYS A 161 18.23 -4.22 -13.04
N LEU A 162 16.93 -3.98 -13.12
CA LEU A 162 15.94 -5.04 -13.36
C LEU A 162 16.09 -5.63 -14.76
N ILE A 163 16.29 -4.80 -15.78
CA ILE A 163 16.57 -5.24 -17.15
C ILE A 163 17.82 -6.14 -17.18
N ASP A 164 18.88 -5.77 -16.46
CA ASP A 164 20.10 -6.57 -16.36
C ASP A 164 19.84 -7.95 -15.74
N HIS A 165 18.95 -8.06 -14.76
CA HIS A 165 18.54 -9.34 -14.20
C HIS A 165 17.73 -10.16 -15.20
N PHE A 166 16.77 -9.54 -15.90
CA PHE A 166 15.95 -10.23 -16.89
C PHE A 166 16.74 -10.69 -18.12
N ASN A 167 17.76 -9.94 -18.54
CA ASN A 167 18.64 -10.32 -19.65
C ASN A 167 19.52 -11.54 -19.33
N LYS A 168 19.79 -11.78 -18.05
CA LYS A 168 20.54 -12.96 -17.58
C LYS A 168 19.65 -14.17 -17.40
N ASP A 169 18.33 -14.00 -17.41
CA ASP A 169 17.37 -15.09 -17.31
C ASP A 169 17.08 -15.66 -18.72
N PRO A 170 17.20 -16.98 -18.93
CA PRO A 170 16.98 -17.60 -20.25
C PRO A 170 15.54 -17.44 -20.78
N ARG A 171 14.57 -17.08 -19.93
CA ARG A 171 13.17 -16.88 -20.33
C ARG A 171 12.90 -15.51 -20.96
N ASN A 172 13.87 -14.59 -20.95
CA ASN A 172 13.75 -13.21 -21.46
C ASN A 172 12.50 -12.48 -20.90
N LEU A 173 12.55 -12.16 -19.61
CA LEU A 173 11.42 -11.63 -18.83
C LEU A 173 11.32 -10.09 -18.84
N GLN A 174 11.87 -9.41 -19.86
CA GLN A 174 11.89 -7.94 -19.90
C GLN A 174 10.50 -7.29 -19.81
N ASN A 175 9.47 -7.95 -20.33
CA ASN A 175 8.10 -7.47 -20.30
C ASN A 175 7.49 -7.38 -18.89
N GLN A 176 8.15 -7.95 -17.86
CA GLN A 176 7.68 -7.87 -16.48
C GLN A 176 7.63 -6.44 -15.94
N LEU A 177 8.45 -5.52 -16.47
CA LEU A 177 8.39 -4.12 -16.09
C LEU A 177 7.04 -3.46 -16.41
N ASN A 178 6.35 -3.97 -17.42
CA ASN A 178 5.08 -3.43 -17.91
C ASN A 178 3.86 -4.18 -17.36
N LYS A 179 4.07 -5.23 -16.55
CA LYS A 179 2.98 -6.06 -16.02
C LYS A 179 2.01 -5.28 -15.13
N CYS A 180 2.42 -4.16 -14.54
CA CYS A 180 1.54 -3.35 -13.69
C CYS A 180 0.68 -2.32 -14.45
N GLU A 181 0.88 -2.16 -15.76
CA GLU A 181 0.06 -1.25 -16.59
C GLU A 181 -1.41 -1.68 -16.65
N GLY A 182 -1.68 -2.97 -16.43
CA GLY A 182 -3.03 -3.55 -16.40
C GLY A 182 -3.79 -3.36 -15.08
N VAL A 183 -3.28 -2.57 -14.13
CA VAL A 183 -4.01 -2.21 -12.91
C VAL A 183 -4.89 -0.98 -13.16
N ASP A 184 -6.20 -1.17 -13.12
CA ASP A 184 -7.17 -0.06 -13.15
C ASP A 184 -7.55 0.46 -11.75
N LEU A 185 -8.45 1.44 -11.82
CA LEU A 185 -9.11 2.11 -10.72
C LEU A 185 -9.76 1.10 -9.75
N ASN A 186 -10.49 0.11 -10.27
CA ASN A 186 -11.25 -0.86 -9.47
C ASN A 186 -10.32 -1.83 -8.74
N ALA A 187 -9.30 -2.33 -9.46
CA ALA A 187 -8.25 -3.16 -8.90
C ALA A 187 -7.57 -2.46 -7.71
N LEU A 188 -7.20 -1.19 -7.90
CA LEU A 188 -6.51 -0.42 -6.87
C LEU A 188 -7.40 -0.08 -5.67
N LEU A 189 -8.67 0.24 -5.88
CA LEU A 189 -9.64 0.47 -4.81
C LEU A 189 -9.83 -0.77 -3.94
N LEU A 190 -10.06 -1.91 -4.58
CA LEU A 190 -10.24 -3.18 -3.88
C LEU A 190 -9.00 -3.53 -3.08
N GLY A 191 -7.83 -3.42 -3.70
CA GLY A 191 -6.54 -3.63 -3.05
C GLY A 191 -6.31 -2.71 -1.85
N LYS A 192 -6.57 -1.41 -2.01
CA LYS A 192 -6.45 -0.43 -0.92
C LYS A 192 -7.40 -0.73 0.24
N ALA A 193 -8.65 -1.10 -0.05
CA ALA A 193 -9.65 -1.45 0.96
C ALA A 193 -9.20 -2.65 1.82
N ILE A 194 -8.47 -3.60 1.22
CA ILE A 194 -7.94 -4.78 1.91
C ILE A 194 -6.67 -4.47 2.69
N LEU A 195 -5.75 -3.69 2.11
CA LEU A 195 -4.36 -3.59 2.58
C LEU A 195 -4.04 -2.35 3.40
N SER A 196 -4.69 -1.20 3.12
CA SER A 196 -4.25 0.11 3.63
C SER A 196 -4.15 0.14 5.16
N ASP A 197 -5.14 -0.39 5.88
CA ASP A 197 -5.12 -0.38 7.34
C ASP A 197 -4.03 -1.28 7.93
N LYS A 198 -3.85 -2.48 7.39
CA LYS A 198 -2.80 -3.40 7.85
C LYS A 198 -1.41 -2.80 7.65
N ILE A 199 -1.15 -2.23 6.48
CA ILE A 199 0.14 -1.61 6.16
C ILE A 199 0.35 -0.35 7.00
N LYS A 200 -0.65 0.52 7.13
CA LYS A 200 -0.58 1.73 7.95
C LYS A 200 -0.29 1.42 9.41
N GLN A 201 -0.96 0.43 9.98
CA GLN A 201 -0.70 -0.02 11.35
C GLN A 201 0.73 -0.55 11.51
N TRP A 202 1.20 -1.39 10.57
CA TRP A 202 2.57 -1.88 10.57
C TRP A 202 3.59 -0.73 10.50
N THR A 203 3.36 0.26 9.64
CA THR A 203 4.21 1.46 9.51
C THR A 203 4.25 2.25 10.80
N LEU A 204 3.09 2.55 11.40
CA LEU A 204 2.99 3.33 12.63
C LEU A 204 3.70 2.62 13.81
N GLN A 205 3.48 1.31 13.97
CA GLN A 205 4.14 0.52 15.01
C GLN A 205 5.67 0.53 14.87
N ASN A 206 6.20 0.42 13.65
CA ASN A 206 7.65 0.43 13.43
C ASN A 206 8.24 1.85 13.58
N ARG A 207 7.53 2.89 13.16
CA ARG A 207 7.90 4.29 13.42
C ARG A 207 7.90 4.63 14.91
N GLU A 208 6.94 4.08 15.67
CA GLU A 208 6.88 4.25 17.11
C GLU A 208 8.05 3.55 17.81
N LYS A 209 8.37 2.30 17.44
CA LYS A 209 9.58 1.60 17.91
C LYS A 209 10.85 2.41 17.62
N ALA A 210 10.96 2.99 16.42
CA ALA A 210 12.10 3.83 16.06
C ALA A 210 12.32 4.99 17.05
N ILE A 211 11.24 5.60 17.53
CA ILE A 211 11.30 6.70 18.50
C ILE A 211 11.54 6.19 19.92
N LYS A 212 10.75 5.21 20.39
CA LYS A 212 10.72 4.81 21.80
C LYS A 212 11.96 4.03 22.24
N ASN A 213 12.48 3.16 21.40
CA ASN A 213 13.55 2.23 21.78
C ASN A 213 14.62 2.04 20.69
N ASN A 214 14.68 2.92 19.68
CA ASN A 214 15.67 2.89 18.60
C ASN A 214 15.74 1.52 17.88
N SER A 215 14.61 0.80 17.83
CA SER A 215 14.49 -0.52 17.23
C SER A 215 13.58 -0.50 15.98
N GLY A 216 13.43 -1.65 15.34
CA GLY A 216 12.61 -1.82 14.14
C GLY A 216 13.42 -1.85 12.84
N PRO A 217 12.74 -2.10 11.71
CA PRO A 217 13.36 -2.25 10.39
C PRO A 217 14.19 -1.02 10.02
N TRP A 218 15.40 -1.23 9.53
CA TRP A 218 16.33 -0.14 9.22
C TRP A 218 15.74 0.87 8.23
N GLY A 219 15.09 0.37 7.17
CA GLY A 219 14.41 1.17 6.14
C GLY A 219 13.24 2.02 6.65
N ILE A 220 12.66 1.72 7.81
CA ILE A 220 11.59 2.52 8.44
C ILE A 220 12.17 3.42 9.51
N LYS A 221 13.03 2.84 10.35
CA LYS A 221 13.62 3.48 11.53
C LYS A 221 14.41 4.71 11.15
N MET A 222 15.34 4.57 10.20
CA MET A 222 16.28 5.65 9.92
C MET A 222 15.63 6.82 9.18
N PRO A 223 14.78 6.61 8.15
CA PRO A 223 14.03 7.71 7.56
C PRO A 223 13.19 8.48 8.58
N TRP A 224 12.51 7.77 9.48
CA TRP A 224 11.69 8.40 10.50
C TRP A 224 12.49 9.15 11.58
N ARG A 225 13.69 8.66 11.90
CA ARG A 225 14.61 9.29 12.84
C ARG A 225 15.26 10.54 12.25
N TYR A 226 15.65 10.50 10.97
CA TYR A 226 16.27 11.62 10.28
C TYR A 226 15.28 12.69 9.80
N TRP A 227 13.97 12.43 9.92
CA TRP A 227 12.92 13.40 9.58
C TRP A 227 13.23 14.85 10.01
N PRO A 228 13.62 15.16 11.26
CA PRO A 228 13.83 16.55 11.68
C PRO A 228 15.01 17.25 11.00
N HIS A 229 15.92 16.47 10.41
CA HIS A 229 17.08 16.99 9.67
C HIS A 229 16.73 17.23 8.20
N VAL A 230 15.85 16.41 7.62
CA VAL A 230 15.56 16.42 6.18
C VAL A 230 14.25 17.14 5.82
N CYS A 231 13.29 17.19 6.75
CA CYS A 231 11.98 17.80 6.55
C CYS A 231 11.83 19.06 7.41
N THR A 232 11.32 20.12 6.79
CA THR A 232 11.16 21.45 7.43
C THR A 232 9.93 21.56 8.34
N HIS A 233 9.17 20.50 8.52
CA HIS A 233 7.93 20.48 9.30
C HIS A 233 7.90 19.27 10.25
N SER A 234 7.11 19.40 11.32
CA SER A 234 6.93 18.31 12.28
C SER A 234 6.29 17.08 11.63
N ARG A 235 6.78 15.91 12.02
CA ARG A 235 6.16 14.60 11.70
C ARG A 235 4.81 14.37 12.38
N GLU A 236 4.37 15.30 13.23
CA GLU A 236 3.05 15.29 13.89
C GLU A 236 2.04 16.22 13.20
N ASP A 237 2.50 17.09 12.29
CA ASP A 237 1.63 17.98 11.53
C ASP A 237 0.88 17.18 10.47
N ARG A 238 -0.35 16.77 10.80
CA ARG A 238 -1.22 15.98 9.91
C ARG A 238 -1.53 16.69 8.58
N THR A 239 -1.61 18.03 8.59
CA THR A 239 -1.82 18.82 7.37
C THR A 239 -0.56 18.74 6.49
N LYS A 240 0.62 18.86 7.14
CA LYS A 240 1.96 18.47 6.68
C LYS A 240 1.97 17.20 5.84
N LEU A 241 1.70 16.12 6.56
CA LEU A 241 1.77 14.77 6.03
C LEU A 241 0.78 14.55 4.88
N GLN A 242 -0.45 15.09 4.99
CA GLN A 242 -1.43 14.97 3.92
C GLN A 242 -1.04 15.76 2.66
N GLN A 243 -0.45 16.95 2.83
CA GLN A 243 0.08 17.70 1.69
C GLN A 243 1.20 16.93 0.98
N GLN A 244 2.11 16.31 1.73
CA GLN A 244 3.18 15.49 1.16
C GLN A 244 2.64 14.26 0.42
N ARG A 245 1.63 13.59 0.98
CA ARG A 245 0.91 12.50 0.31
C ARG A 245 0.40 12.91 -1.07
N LEU A 246 -0.23 14.08 -1.17
CA LEU A 246 -0.71 14.61 -2.44
C LEU A 246 0.45 14.94 -3.41
N GLN A 247 1.53 15.54 -2.91
CA GLN A 247 2.70 15.92 -3.73
C GLN A 247 3.50 14.71 -4.26
N ASN A 248 3.50 13.60 -3.51
CA ASN A 248 4.21 12.38 -3.88
C ASN A 248 3.38 11.45 -4.80
N ALA A 249 2.07 11.66 -4.88
CA ALA A 249 1.13 10.69 -5.47
C ALA A 249 1.49 10.27 -6.91
N GLU A 250 1.71 11.23 -7.81
CA GLU A 250 2.03 10.97 -9.22
C GLU A 250 3.39 10.26 -9.38
N SER A 251 4.38 10.62 -8.56
CA SER A 251 5.69 9.98 -8.59
C SER A 251 5.61 8.50 -8.20
N MET A 252 4.75 8.14 -7.22
CA MET A 252 4.53 6.76 -6.83
C MET A 252 3.86 5.95 -7.95
N VAL A 253 2.83 6.50 -8.58
CA VAL A 253 2.13 5.86 -9.71
C VAL A 253 3.08 5.62 -10.88
N THR A 254 3.90 6.61 -11.22
CA THR A 254 4.89 6.51 -12.29
C THR A 254 5.96 5.47 -11.95
N PHE A 255 6.55 5.54 -10.76
CA PHE A 255 7.59 4.61 -10.32
C PHE A 255 7.11 3.15 -10.29
N THR A 256 5.87 2.94 -9.90
CA THR A 256 5.26 1.61 -9.85
C THR A 256 4.71 1.13 -11.20
N ASN A 257 4.87 1.94 -12.26
CA ASN A 257 4.42 1.70 -13.62
C ASN A 257 2.93 1.35 -13.71
N LEU A 258 2.09 2.08 -12.97
CA LEU A 258 0.64 1.99 -13.14
C LEU A 258 0.19 2.91 -14.26
N ASN A 259 -0.81 2.49 -15.03
CA ASN A 259 -1.36 3.30 -16.10
C ASN A 259 -2.22 4.45 -15.56
N ASN A 260 -1.67 5.67 -15.53
CA ASN A 260 -2.38 6.86 -15.05
C ASN A 260 -3.25 7.54 -16.12
N SER A 261 -3.58 6.86 -17.22
CA SER A 261 -4.42 7.42 -18.29
C SER A 261 -5.82 7.71 -17.76
N LYS A 262 -6.23 8.98 -17.74
CA LYS A 262 -7.59 9.39 -17.41
C LYS A 262 -8.48 9.36 -18.64
N SER A 263 -9.67 8.79 -18.51
CA SER A 263 -10.72 8.90 -19.53
C SER A 263 -11.33 10.29 -19.58
N ASN A 264 -11.54 10.95 -18.42
CA ASN A 264 -11.97 12.34 -18.31
C ASN A 264 -11.21 13.11 -17.21
N THR A 265 -11.18 14.44 -17.31
CA THR A 265 -10.52 15.32 -16.34
C THR A 265 -11.13 15.27 -14.93
N ASN A 266 -12.41 14.91 -14.83
CA ASN A 266 -13.17 14.87 -13.57
C ASN A 266 -13.11 13.50 -12.87
N ASP A 267 -12.54 12.49 -13.52
CA ASP A 267 -12.43 11.14 -12.93
C ASP A 267 -11.28 11.10 -11.91
N ALA A 268 -11.47 10.28 -10.88
CA ALA A 268 -10.43 10.01 -9.90
C ALA A 268 -9.23 9.36 -10.59
N SER A 269 -8.02 9.86 -10.31
CA SER A 269 -6.79 9.19 -10.77
C SER A 269 -6.41 8.02 -9.86
N LEU A 270 -5.55 7.12 -10.36
CA LEU A 270 -4.88 6.14 -9.51
C LEU A 270 -4.07 6.82 -8.39
N SER A 271 -3.49 7.99 -8.69
CA SER A 271 -2.77 8.82 -7.72
C SER A 271 -3.68 9.26 -6.58
N ASP A 272 -4.89 9.73 -6.90
CA ASP A 272 -5.91 10.13 -5.91
C ASP A 272 -6.32 8.97 -5.02
N ILE A 273 -6.55 7.79 -5.63
CA ILE A 273 -6.93 6.58 -4.90
C ILE A 273 -5.85 6.17 -3.93
N LEU A 274 -4.57 6.21 -4.30
CA LEU A 274 -3.48 5.83 -3.40
C LEU A 274 -3.44 6.68 -2.13
N VAL A 275 -3.73 7.98 -2.23
CA VAL A 275 -3.33 8.93 -1.19
C VAL A 275 -4.47 9.64 -0.45
N LYS A 276 -5.68 9.68 -1.03
CA LYS A 276 -6.82 10.36 -0.40
C LYS A 276 -7.68 9.38 0.41
N ASP A 277 -8.06 9.81 1.61
CA ASP A 277 -8.94 9.05 2.53
C ASP A 277 -10.38 8.94 2.01
N GLU A 278 -10.80 9.78 1.06
CA GLU A 278 -12.13 9.71 0.44
C GLU A 278 -12.37 8.45 -0.41
N TYR A 279 -11.29 7.80 -0.85
CA TYR A 279 -11.33 6.52 -1.55
C TYR A 279 -11.03 5.33 -0.62
N LYS A 280 -10.89 5.58 0.70
CA LYS A 280 -10.75 4.49 1.67
C LYS A 280 -12.11 3.86 1.91
N LEU A 281 -12.29 2.65 1.40
CA LEU A 281 -13.52 1.89 1.58
C LEU A 281 -13.44 1.05 2.88
N PRO A 282 -14.54 0.92 3.64
CA PRO A 282 -14.56 0.04 4.81
C PRO A 282 -14.51 -1.42 4.38
N GLU A 283 -13.94 -2.28 5.23
CA GLU A 283 -13.79 -3.72 4.98
C GLU A 283 -15.12 -4.42 4.66
N SER A 284 -16.24 -3.99 5.26
CA SER A 284 -17.59 -4.51 4.95
C SER A 284 -18.02 -4.29 3.49
N THR A 285 -17.34 -3.41 2.76
CA THR A 285 -17.52 -3.24 1.31
C THR A 285 -17.02 -4.47 0.55
N LEU A 286 -15.97 -5.14 1.04
CA LEU A 286 -15.42 -6.34 0.41
C LEU A 286 -16.48 -7.43 0.28
N GLN A 287 -17.21 -7.74 1.36
CA GLN A 287 -18.29 -8.72 1.35
C GLN A 287 -19.37 -8.40 0.32
N ARG A 288 -19.75 -7.12 0.19
CA ARG A 288 -20.75 -6.68 -0.82
C ARG A 288 -20.23 -6.86 -2.25
N VAL A 289 -18.99 -6.44 -2.49
CA VAL A 289 -18.33 -6.52 -3.81
C VAL A 289 -18.14 -7.97 -4.23
N VAL A 290 -17.72 -8.84 -3.32
CA VAL A 290 -17.59 -10.28 -3.58
C VAL A 290 -18.94 -10.92 -3.85
N ARG A 291 -19.96 -10.59 -3.05
CA ARG A 291 -21.33 -11.06 -3.29
C ARG A 291 -21.81 -10.67 -4.69
N SER A 292 -21.58 -9.44 -5.12
CA SER A 292 -22.06 -8.97 -6.43
C SER A 292 -21.33 -9.60 -7.61
N ALA A 293 -20.04 -9.93 -7.44
CA ALA A 293 -19.23 -10.61 -8.44
C ALA A 293 -19.56 -12.11 -8.59
N VAL A 294 -19.88 -12.78 -7.47
CA VAL A 294 -20.11 -14.24 -7.42
C VAL A 294 -21.59 -14.60 -7.61
N SER A 295 -22.53 -13.70 -7.31
CA SER A 295 -23.96 -13.93 -7.51
C SER A 295 -24.32 -13.84 -8.99
N ASN A 296 -24.81 -14.95 -9.55
CA ASN A 296 -25.24 -15.17 -10.94
C ASN A 296 -24.12 -15.42 -11.98
N GLY A 297 -23.63 -16.66 -12.00
CA GLY A 297 -23.13 -17.29 -13.23
C GLY A 297 -23.94 -18.56 -13.48
N GLY A 298 -24.85 -18.53 -14.47
CA GLY A 298 -25.64 -19.70 -14.85
C GLY A 298 -24.75 -20.91 -15.12
N GLY A 299 -25.16 -22.07 -14.58
CA GLY A 299 -24.39 -23.33 -14.54
C GLY A 299 -24.19 -24.01 -15.90
N ALA A 300 -23.52 -23.34 -16.83
CA ALA A 300 -22.97 -23.96 -18.02
C ALA A 300 -21.47 -24.24 -17.82
N PRO A 301 -20.99 -25.48 -18.10
CA PRO A 301 -19.56 -25.77 -18.09
C PRO A 301 -18.83 -24.89 -19.11
N GLY A 302 -17.92 -24.02 -18.65
CA GLY A 302 -17.05 -23.20 -19.51
C GLY A 302 -17.46 -21.74 -19.75
N ALA A 303 -18.48 -21.19 -19.07
CA ALA A 303 -18.78 -19.75 -19.13
C ALA A 303 -17.99 -18.95 -18.09
N SER A 304 -17.44 -17.77 -18.45
CA SER A 304 -16.79 -16.83 -17.50
C SER A 304 -17.73 -16.49 -16.36
N PRO A 305 -17.51 -17.01 -15.14
CA PRO A 305 -18.59 -17.14 -14.17
C PRO A 305 -18.46 -16.10 -13.04
N LEU A 306 -17.93 -14.92 -13.37
CA LEU A 306 -17.79 -13.75 -12.51
C LEU A 306 -18.44 -12.54 -13.18
N ASN A 307 -19.31 -11.84 -12.45
CA ASN A 307 -19.97 -10.64 -12.95
C ASN A 307 -19.12 -9.40 -12.65
N MET A 308 -18.15 -9.13 -13.53
CA MET A 308 -17.25 -7.98 -13.38
C MET A 308 -17.99 -6.63 -13.48
N GLU A 309 -19.12 -6.58 -14.18
CA GLU A 309 -19.93 -5.36 -14.28
C GLU A 309 -20.58 -5.03 -12.93
N ASN A 310 -21.20 -6.02 -12.29
CA ASN A 310 -21.76 -5.86 -10.94
C ASN A 310 -20.68 -5.52 -9.90
N LEU A 311 -19.49 -6.08 -10.03
CA LEU A 311 -18.35 -5.75 -9.16
C LEU A 311 -18.01 -4.26 -9.26
N LYS A 312 -17.86 -3.75 -10.49
CA LYS A 312 -17.54 -2.34 -10.75
C LYS A 312 -18.63 -1.41 -10.23
N GLN A 313 -19.89 -1.72 -10.52
CA GLN A 313 -21.03 -0.93 -10.04
C GLN A 313 -21.10 -0.86 -8.51
N GLU A 314 -20.82 -1.95 -7.80
CA GLU A 314 -20.80 -1.93 -6.33
C GLU A 314 -19.61 -1.14 -5.75
N LEU A 315 -18.44 -1.19 -6.40
CA LEU A 315 -17.31 -0.34 -6.04
C LEU A 315 -17.66 1.14 -6.24
N ASP A 316 -18.24 1.50 -7.39
CA ASP A 316 -18.64 2.88 -7.70
C ASP A 316 -19.65 3.42 -6.69
N LYS A 317 -20.69 2.62 -6.35
CA LYS A 317 -21.66 2.99 -5.30
C LYS A 317 -20.99 3.20 -3.94
N ALA A 318 -20.01 2.36 -3.59
CA ALA A 318 -19.29 2.48 -2.33
C ALA A 318 -18.47 3.77 -2.28
N ILE A 319 -17.79 4.14 -3.36
CA ILE A 319 -17.04 5.40 -3.48
C ILE A 319 -17.99 6.59 -3.38
N GLN A 320 -19.10 6.61 -4.13
CA GLN A 320 -20.06 7.71 -4.09
C GLN A 320 -20.62 7.93 -2.68
N THR A 321 -20.90 6.84 -1.98
CA THR A 321 -21.35 6.89 -0.58
C THR A 321 -20.26 7.46 0.34
N GLN A 322 -19.01 7.02 0.18
CA GLN A 322 -17.89 7.43 1.01
C GLN A 322 -17.50 8.90 0.80
N THR A 323 -17.36 9.31 -0.46
CA THR A 323 -17.08 10.70 -0.85
C THR A 323 -18.21 11.63 -0.40
N GLY A 324 -19.47 11.20 -0.50
CA GLY A 324 -20.63 11.93 0.01
C GLY A 324 -20.61 12.12 1.54
N LYS A 325 -20.21 11.10 2.30
CA LYS A 325 -20.02 11.19 3.76
C LYS A 325 -18.92 12.19 4.13
N ASN A 326 -17.79 12.14 3.44
CA ASN A 326 -16.66 13.03 3.73
C ASN A 326 -16.96 14.50 3.35
N ARG A 327 -17.70 14.73 2.26
CA ARG A 327 -18.20 16.08 1.93
C ARG A 327 -19.08 16.66 3.03
N LYS A 328 -20.02 15.87 3.57
CA LYS A 328 -20.89 16.33 4.68
C LYS A 328 -20.11 16.62 5.97
N SER A 329 -19.08 15.83 6.28
CA SER A 329 -18.21 16.09 7.44
C SER A 329 -17.37 17.36 7.30
N SER A 330 -16.94 17.69 6.07
CA SER A 330 -16.18 18.92 5.77
C SER A 330 -17.04 20.18 5.94
N THR A 331 -18.32 20.16 5.55
CA THR A 331 -19.21 21.33 5.61
C THR A 331 -19.56 21.74 7.05
N PHE A 332 -19.59 20.80 8.00
CA PHE A 332 -19.88 21.11 9.41
C PHE A 332 -18.76 21.90 10.11
N HIS A 333 -17.51 21.84 9.64
CA HIS A 333 -16.40 22.60 10.21
C HIS A 333 -16.37 24.07 9.75
N HIS A 334 -17.03 24.43 8.64
CA HIS A 334 -17.11 25.82 8.17
C HIS A 334 -18.31 26.61 8.72
N ALA A 335 -19.30 25.94 9.34
CA ALA A 335 -20.53 26.60 9.80
C ALA A 335 -20.43 27.25 11.20
N ARG A 336 -19.26 27.25 11.86
CA ARG A 336 -19.07 27.84 13.21
C ARG A 336 -18.28 29.16 13.23
N GLY A 337 -18.09 29.80 12.08
CA GLY A 337 -17.50 31.14 11.96
C GLY A 337 -18.53 32.20 11.58
N LYS A 338 -19.63 32.37 12.33
CA LYS A 338 -20.55 33.48 12.09
C LYS A 338 -20.11 34.71 12.89
N LYS A 339 -19.56 35.69 12.18
CA LYS A 339 -19.29 37.06 12.61
C LYS A 339 -20.50 37.66 13.35
N VAL A 340 -20.29 38.16 14.56
CA VAL A 340 -21.15 39.18 15.17
C VAL A 340 -20.44 40.52 15.01
N SER A 341 -21.11 41.43 14.32
CA SER A 341 -20.68 42.81 14.08
C SER A 341 -20.97 43.70 15.29
N SER A 342 -19.96 44.45 15.71
CA SER A 342 -19.94 45.82 16.26
C SER A 342 -21.15 46.37 17.02
N GLY A 343 -20.93 46.73 18.29
CA GLY A 343 -21.71 47.75 19.00
C GLY A 343 -21.34 47.90 20.48
N GLY A 344 -20.63 48.98 20.82
CA GLY A 344 -20.81 49.76 22.06
C GLY A 344 -20.39 49.18 23.42
N ALA A 345 -19.30 49.76 23.95
CA ALA A 345 -19.07 50.20 25.34
C ALA A 345 -19.29 49.26 26.55
N ASP A 346 -18.16 49.07 27.24
CA ASP A 346 -17.96 49.09 28.69
C ASP A 346 -18.21 47.84 29.56
N GLU A 347 -17.27 47.72 30.50
CA GLU A 347 -17.27 47.00 31.76
C GLU A 347 -16.74 45.55 31.86
N ARG A 348 -15.89 45.41 32.88
CA ARG A 348 -14.97 44.32 33.22
C ARG A 348 -15.68 42.98 33.41
N ARG A 349 -15.12 41.90 32.84
CA ARG A 349 -15.10 40.55 33.43
C ARG A 349 -13.94 39.72 32.87
N LYS A 350 -12.96 39.41 33.74
CA LYS A 350 -12.00 38.31 33.53
C LYS A 350 -12.80 37.00 33.56
N VAL A 351 -12.81 36.26 32.45
CA VAL A 351 -13.19 34.84 32.43
C VAL A 351 -12.15 34.12 31.57
N SER A 352 -11.36 33.25 32.19
CA SER A 352 -10.48 32.34 31.46
C SER A 352 -11.33 31.24 30.85
N LEU A 353 -11.39 31.16 29.53
CA LEU A 353 -11.93 30.00 28.83
C LEU A 353 -10.76 29.04 28.54
N ARG A 354 -10.72 27.95 29.31
CA ARG A 354 -10.04 26.71 28.96
C ARG A 354 -10.73 26.17 27.70
N GLU A 355 -10.02 26.13 26.59
CA GLU A 355 -10.41 25.29 25.47
C GLU A 355 -10.15 23.82 25.86
N GLY A 356 -11.24 23.06 25.99
CA GLY A 356 -11.20 21.62 26.19
C GLY A 356 -10.86 20.93 24.88
N GLU A 357 -9.68 20.33 24.82
CA GLU A 357 -9.29 19.39 23.77
C GLU A 357 -10.15 18.12 23.87
N GLY A 358 -11.04 17.94 22.90
CA GLY A 358 -11.76 16.68 22.69
C GLY A 358 -10.85 15.66 22.01
N CYS A 359 -10.06 14.95 22.82
CA CYS A 359 -9.30 13.78 22.38
C CYS A 359 -10.30 12.62 22.12
N LEU A 360 -10.44 12.18 20.86
CA LEU A 360 -11.13 10.93 20.53
C LEU A 360 -10.29 9.77 21.06
N ARG A 361 -10.61 9.35 22.29
CA ARG A 361 -10.09 8.16 22.94
C ARG A 361 -10.73 6.95 22.27
N GLU A 362 -9.98 6.26 21.42
CA GLU A 362 -10.32 4.91 20.98
C GLU A 362 -10.47 4.04 22.24
N ARG A 363 -11.62 3.38 22.38
CA ARG A 363 -11.85 2.41 23.44
C ARG A 363 -10.98 1.19 23.16
N GLU A 364 -9.92 1.01 23.94
CA GLU A 364 -9.29 -0.29 24.14
C GLU A 364 -10.34 -1.26 24.68
N VAL A 365 -10.66 -2.29 23.90
CA VAL A 365 -11.33 -3.48 24.40
C VAL A 365 -10.23 -4.38 24.97
N SER A 366 -10.07 -4.34 26.28
CA SER A 366 -9.27 -5.31 27.03
C SER A 366 -9.97 -6.68 26.94
N LEU A 367 -9.45 -7.57 26.09
CA LEU A 367 -9.73 -8.99 26.19
C LEU A 367 -8.94 -9.53 27.38
N ARG A 368 -9.64 -9.78 28.49
CA ARG A 368 -9.10 -10.58 29.60
C ARG A 368 -9.06 -12.02 29.15
N GLU A 369 -7.87 -12.60 29.22
CA GLU A 369 -7.63 -14.04 29.18
C GLU A 369 -8.44 -14.70 30.31
N GLY A 370 -9.39 -15.56 29.93
CA GLY A 370 -10.02 -16.48 30.85
C GLY A 370 -9.18 -17.75 30.90
N GLU A 371 -8.53 -17.99 32.03
CA GLU A 371 -7.92 -19.27 32.37
C GLU A 371 -8.99 -20.37 32.31
N VAL A 372 -8.84 -21.32 31.39
CA VAL A 372 -9.58 -22.58 31.41
C VAL A 372 -8.73 -23.60 32.16
N SER A 373 -9.12 -23.89 33.40
CA SER A 373 -8.60 -25.00 34.19
C SER A 373 -8.96 -26.32 33.50
N LEU A 374 -7.93 -27.01 32.97
CA LEU A 374 -8.05 -28.40 32.54
C LEU A 374 -8.14 -29.28 33.80
N ARG A 375 -9.31 -29.89 34.03
CA ARG A 375 -9.45 -31.02 34.95
C ARG A 375 -9.02 -32.28 34.19
N GLU A 376 -7.96 -32.90 34.66
CA GLU A 376 -7.57 -34.27 34.30
C GLU A 376 -8.69 -35.21 34.77
N GLY A 377 -9.33 -35.88 33.81
CA GLY A 377 -10.20 -37.02 34.05
C GLY A 377 -9.41 -38.29 33.75
N GLU A 378 -9.07 -39.04 34.80
CA GLU A 378 -8.54 -40.40 34.69
C GLU A 378 -9.52 -41.30 33.94
N VAL A 379 -9.06 -41.94 32.86
CA VAL A 379 -9.76 -43.07 32.23
C VAL A 379 -8.93 -44.33 32.48
N SER A 380 -9.48 -45.19 33.33
CA SER A 380 -8.99 -46.55 33.56
C SER A 380 -9.28 -47.40 32.32
N LEU A 381 -8.21 -47.90 31.68
CA LEU A 381 -8.29 -48.99 30.71
C LEU A 381 -8.22 -50.31 31.47
N ARG A 382 -9.30 -51.10 31.39
CA ARG A 382 -9.31 -52.53 31.72
C ARG A 382 -8.86 -53.31 30.50
N GLU A 383 -7.89 -54.20 30.72
CA GLU A 383 -7.46 -55.22 29.77
C GLU A 383 -8.59 -56.23 29.48
N GLY A 384 -8.67 -56.65 28.22
CA GLY A 384 -9.49 -57.73 27.70
C GLY A 384 -8.95 -58.13 26.34
#